data_AF-A0AAN7WSA7-F1
#
_entry.id   AF-A0AAN7WSA7-F1
#
_cell.length_a   1.000
_cell.length_b   1.000
_cell.length_c   1.000
_cell.angle_alpha   90.00
_cell.angle_beta   90.00
_cell.angle_gamma   90.00
#
_symmetry.space_group_name_H-M   'P 1'
#
loop_
_entity.id
_entity.type
_entity.pdbx_description
1 polymer ?
#
loop_
_entity_poly.entity_id
_entity_poly.type
_entity_poly.pdbx_seq_one_letter_code
_entity_poly.pdbx_strand_id
1 'polypeptide(L)'
;MIEGDLKSCDNKRKLDSKKKPSKRPRIKESTDIEEERLTAFQLKYLKGATLVLEFLEEKYIRYYIPKDSIIEYVEEKNEYIISWITVHNERDISRFSKKLKKPFDKEIYFVRGCPSPLYSTVTVVIADIPKRFSPIVLNSTNKLEDVQRYMAQILATGARLSGYNLWYQLDGYDDADLAEHYRVEANEYENRIRGKRAKRASSVNS
;
A
#
# COMPACT_ATOMS: atom_id res chain seq x y z
N MET A 1 -72.99 -16.55 37.45
CA MET A 1 -72.52 -17.17 36.19
C MET A 1 -73.62 -17.01 35.16
N ILE A 2 -73.22 -16.72 33.93
CA ILE A 2 -74.05 -16.57 32.71
C ILE A 2 -74.69 -15.19 32.56
N GLU A 3 -74.02 -14.32 31.80
CA GLU A 3 -74.70 -13.42 30.85
C GLU A 3 -73.96 -13.54 29.52
N GLY A 4 -74.70 -13.95 28.49
CA GLY A 4 -74.27 -14.04 27.10
C GLY A 4 -75.06 -13.07 26.23
N ASP A 5 -74.33 -12.48 25.29
CA ASP A 5 -74.69 -11.92 23.98
C ASP A 5 -76.11 -11.39 23.70
N LEU A 6 -76.19 -10.14 23.20
CA LEU A 6 -76.63 -9.87 21.82
C LEU A 6 -76.61 -8.37 21.43
N LYS A 7 -76.23 -8.16 20.16
CA LYS A 7 -76.64 -7.09 19.20
C LYS A 7 -75.73 -5.87 18.97
N SER A 8 -75.03 -5.96 17.83
CA SER A 8 -75.25 -5.16 16.60
C SER A 8 -75.27 -3.64 16.71
N CYS A 9 -74.25 -3.00 16.14
CA CYS A 9 -74.37 -1.67 15.56
C CYS A 9 -73.77 -1.65 14.15
N ASP A 10 -74.64 -1.38 13.19
CA ASP A 10 -74.34 -0.93 11.85
C ASP A 10 -73.29 0.18 11.85
N ASN A 11 -72.36 0.19 10.88
CA ASN A 11 -72.15 1.45 10.18
C ASN A 11 -71.62 1.34 8.75
N LYS A 12 -72.23 2.20 7.95
CA LYS A 12 -72.20 2.32 6.50
C LYS A 12 -70.82 2.65 5.93
N ARG A 13 -70.63 2.13 4.71
CA ARG A 13 -69.58 2.45 3.73
C ARG A 13 -69.34 3.97 3.61
N LYS A 14 -68.06 4.35 3.54
CA LYS A 14 -67.60 5.44 2.67
C LYS A 14 -66.45 4.94 1.80
N LEU A 15 -66.71 5.01 0.50
CA LEU A 15 -65.76 4.86 -0.60
C LEU A 15 -64.90 6.12 -0.69
N ASP A 16 -63.81 6.01 -1.45
CA ASP A 16 -62.90 7.06 -1.95
C ASP A 16 -61.71 7.38 -1.02
N SER A 17 -60.44 7.23 -1.42
CA SER A 17 -59.89 7.55 -2.74
C SER A 17 -58.47 6.99 -2.97
N LYS A 18 -58.24 6.53 -4.21
CA LYS A 18 -56.99 6.53 -5.01
C LYS A 18 -55.70 5.93 -4.39
N LYS A 19 -55.51 4.62 -4.58
CA LYS A 19 -54.16 4.00 -4.59
C LYS A 19 -53.37 4.53 -5.80
N LYS A 20 -52.27 5.25 -5.56
CA LYS A 20 -51.30 5.63 -6.61
C LYS A 20 -50.69 4.35 -7.22
N PRO A 21 -50.48 4.28 -8.54
CA PRO A 21 -49.90 3.10 -9.18
C PRO A 21 -48.46 2.90 -8.67
N SER A 22 -48.15 1.68 -8.22
CA SER A 22 -46.78 1.33 -7.84
C SER A 22 -45.90 1.44 -9.08
N LYS A 23 -44.90 2.33 -9.04
CA LYS A 23 -43.85 2.33 -10.05
C LYS A 23 -43.11 1.02 -9.91
N ARG A 24 -43.17 0.16 -10.93
CA ARG A 24 -42.27 -1.00 -11.04
C ARG A 24 -40.83 -0.49 -10.91
N PRO A 25 -39.99 -1.05 -10.04
CA PRO A 25 -38.59 -0.67 -10.00
C PRO A 25 -38.00 -0.96 -11.38
N ARG A 26 -37.44 0.08 -12.02
CA ARG A 26 -36.61 -0.13 -13.21
C ARG A 26 -35.45 -1.01 -12.77
N ILE A 27 -35.33 -2.20 -13.36
CA ILE A 27 -34.10 -2.98 -13.31
C ILE A 27 -33.06 -2.09 -13.98
N LYS A 28 -32.17 -1.52 -13.18
CA LYS A 28 -30.95 -0.91 -13.69
C LYS A 28 -30.09 -2.06 -14.17
N GLU A 29 -29.68 -2.03 -15.44
CA GLU A 29 -28.60 -2.89 -15.91
C GLU A 29 -27.40 -2.66 -15.00
N SER A 30 -27.00 -3.73 -14.32
CA SER A 30 -26.22 -3.70 -13.08
C SER A 30 -24.71 -3.77 -13.34
N THR A 31 -24.22 -3.24 -14.44
CA THR A 31 -22.78 -3.33 -14.75
C THR A 31 -22.02 -2.05 -14.47
N ASP A 32 -22.67 -0.87 -14.51
CA ASP A 32 -21.90 0.39 -14.52
C ASP A 32 -22.09 1.29 -13.28
N ILE A 33 -22.97 0.94 -12.34
CA ILE A 33 -23.34 1.84 -11.22
C ILE A 33 -22.69 1.46 -9.88
N GLU A 34 -22.18 0.23 -9.74
CA GLU A 34 -21.54 -0.23 -8.50
C GLU A 34 -20.04 0.11 -8.39
N GLU A 35 -19.43 0.60 -9.47
CA GLU A 35 -18.01 0.97 -9.46
C GLU A 35 -17.75 2.39 -8.91
N GLU A 36 -18.73 3.27 -8.85
CA GLU A 36 -18.47 4.72 -8.72
C GLU A 36 -18.16 5.24 -7.31
N ARG A 37 -18.38 4.49 -6.23
CA ARG A 37 -18.23 5.04 -4.87
C ARG A 37 -17.46 4.13 -3.93
N LEU A 38 -16.54 4.74 -3.18
CA LEU A 38 -15.88 4.10 -2.06
C LEU A 38 -16.92 3.72 -1.00
N THR A 39 -16.80 2.52 -0.46
CA THR A 39 -17.61 2.07 0.68
C THR A 39 -17.27 2.91 1.92
N ALA A 40 -18.18 2.93 2.91
CA ALA A 40 -17.93 3.61 4.19
C ALA A 40 -16.64 3.13 4.89
N PHE A 41 -16.26 1.87 4.68
CA PHE A 41 -15.00 1.32 5.16
C PHE A 41 -13.80 1.89 4.38
N GLN A 42 -13.87 1.91 3.05
CA GLN A 42 -12.81 2.43 2.19
C GLN A 42 -12.56 3.94 2.39
N LEU A 43 -13.61 4.72 2.67
CA LEU A 43 -13.50 6.15 2.98
C LEU A 43 -12.59 6.45 4.19
N LYS A 44 -12.43 5.50 5.12
CA LYS A 44 -11.50 5.64 6.25
C LYS A 44 -10.04 5.75 5.81
N TYR A 45 -9.72 5.26 4.61
CA TYR A 45 -8.37 5.23 4.05
C TYR A 45 -8.08 6.44 3.14
N LEU A 46 -8.96 7.44 3.09
CA LEU A 46 -8.70 8.67 2.33
C LEU A 46 -7.54 9.50 2.89
N LYS A 47 -7.17 9.30 4.16
CA LYS A 47 -6.09 10.04 4.83
C LYS A 47 -5.16 9.07 5.55
N GLY A 48 -3.87 9.15 5.24
CA GLY A 48 -2.84 8.41 5.96
C GLY A 48 -2.83 6.90 5.71
N ALA A 49 -3.54 6.41 4.69
CA ALA A 49 -3.52 5.00 4.34
C ALA A 49 -2.11 4.52 3.98
N THR A 50 -1.72 3.36 4.49
CA THR A 50 -0.45 2.74 4.13
C THR A 50 -0.73 1.73 3.04
N LEU A 51 -0.08 1.88 1.88
CA LEU A 51 -0.17 0.87 0.82
C LEU A 51 0.68 -0.35 1.22
N VAL A 52 0.09 -1.52 1.04
CA VAL A 52 0.71 -2.80 1.34
C VAL A 52 0.58 -3.69 0.12
N LEU A 53 1.69 -4.28 -0.31
CA LEU A 53 1.73 -5.33 -1.31
C LEU A 53 1.82 -6.67 -0.57
N GLU A 54 0.93 -7.59 -0.91
CA GLU A 54 0.96 -8.97 -0.42
C GLU A 54 1.02 -9.92 -1.62
N PHE A 55 1.75 -11.02 -1.46
CA PHE A 55 1.72 -12.09 -2.44
C PHE A 55 0.46 -12.93 -2.24
N LEU A 56 -0.18 -13.31 -3.34
CA LEU A 56 -1.38 -14.14 -3.30
C LEU A 56 -1.10 -15.50 -2.62
N GLU A 57 0.06 -16.06 -2.94
CA GLU A 57 0.54 -17.35 -2.43
C GLU A 57 1.03 -17.25 -0.98
N GLU A 58 1.74 -16.17 -0.65
CA GLU A 58 2.39 -15.99 0.65
C GLU A 58 1.93 -14.73 1.38
N LYS A 59 0.70 -14.79 1.90
CA LYS A 59 0.04 -13.67 2.60
C LYS A 59 0.71 -13.21 3.90
N TYR A 60 1.63 -14.01 4.44
CA TYR A 60 2.42 -13.61 5.62
C TYR A 60 3.56 -12.65 5.25
N ILE A 61 3.94 -12.57 3.97
CA ILE A 61 4.94 -11.63 3.48
C ILE A 61 4.21 -10.41 2.94
N ARG A 62 4.41 -9.28 3.62
CA ARG A 62 3.82 -7.99 3.27
C ARG A 62 4.91 -6.95 3.09
N TYR A 63 4.85 -6.21 2.00
CA TYR A 63 5.74 -5.09 1.72
C TYR A 63 4.97 -3.80 1.87
N TYR A 64 5.47 -2.91 2.73
CA TYR A 64 4.89 -1.60 2.94
C TYR A 64 5.52 -0.62 1.97
N ILE A 65 4.71 0.11 1.21
CA ILE A 65 5.20 1.24 0.45
C ILE A 65 5.66 2.32 1.44
N PRO A 66 6.89 2.82 1.34
CA PRO A 66 7.38 3.85 2.24
C PRO A 66 6.52 5.11 2.18
N LYS A 67 6.21 5.68 3.34
CA LYS A 67 5.48 6.96 3.43
C LYS A 67 6.24 8.12 2.82
N ASP A 68 7.57 8.05 2.87
CA ASP A 68 8.46 9.03 2.29
C ASP A 68 8.74 8.73 0.80
N SER A 69 7.70 8.42 0.03
CA SER A 69 7.77 8.22 -1.41
C SER A 69 7.07 9.35 -2.16
N ILE A 70 7.45 9.54 -3.41
CA ILE A 70 6.80 10.43 -4.37
C ILE A 70 5.90 9.56 -5.24
N ILE A 71 4.63 9.95 -5.36
CA ILE A 71 3.67 9.28 -6.24
C ILE A 71 3.27 10.26 -7.35
N GLU A 72 3.45 9.82 -8.59
CA GLU A 72 3.00 10.51 -9.80
C GLU A 72 1.94 9.65 -10.48
N TYR A 73 0.85 10.26 -10.94
CA TYR A 73 -0.21 9.58 -11.67
C TYR A 73 -0.14 9.97 -13.15
N VAL A 74 0.03 8.96 -14.01
CA VAL A 74 0.07 9.11 -15.47
C VAL A 74 -1.29 8.73 -16.02
N GLU A 75 -2.11 9.75 -16.31
CA GLU A 75 -3.51 9.57 -16.70
C GLU A 75 -3.69 8.79 -18.00
N GLU A 76 -2.81 9.00 -18.99
CA GLU A 76 -2.86 8.34 -20.31
C GLU A 76 -2.77 6.81 -20.21
N LYS A 77 -2.01 6.32 -19.23
CA LYS A 77 -1.75 4.88 -19.03
C LYS A 77 -2.47 4.28 -17.83
N ASN A 78 -3.16 5.10 -17.03
CA ASN A 78 -3.71 4.70 -15.74
C ASN A 78 -2.65 4.06 -14.81
N GLU A 79 -1.46 4.67 -14.77
CA GLU A 79 -0.29 4.18 -14.03
C GLU A 79 0.06 5.11 -12.87
N TYR A 80 0.48 4.53 -11.75
CA TYR A 80 1.07 5.23 -10.62
C TYR A 80 2.55 4.91 -10.56
N ILE A 81 3.39 5.93 -10.71
CA ILE A 81 4.83 5.83 -10.55
C ILE A 81 5.16 6.20 -9.11
N ILE A 82 5.70 5.25 -8.36
CA ILE A 82 6.08 5.43 -6.95
C ILE A 82 7.60 5.36 -6.84
N SER A 83 8.22 6.43 -6.39
CA SER A 83 9.67 6.53 -6.24
C SER A 83 10.10 6.87 -4.83
N TRP A 84 11.14 6.21 -4.32
CA TRP A 84 11.74 6.52 -3.03
C TRP A 84 13.25 6.28 -2.98
N ILE A 85 13.86 6.79 -1.91
CA ILE A 85 15.27 6.56 -1.60
C ILE A 85 15.37 5.62 -0.39
N THR A 86 16.14 4.55 -0.54
CA THR A 86 16.50 3.64 0.54
C THR A 86 17.92 3.97 1.00
N VAL A 87 18.07 4.27 2.29
CA VAL A 87 19.38 4.50 2.92
C VAL A 87 19.85 3.21 3.58
N HIS A 88 21.04 2.76 3.22
CA HIS A 88 21.59 1.47 3.65
C HIS A 88 22.42 1.56 4.93
N ASN A 89 22.98 2.74 5.23
CA ASN A 89 23.79 3.00 6.42
C ASN A 89 23.04 3.75 7.53
N GLU A 90 21.71 3.58 7.62
CA GLU A 90 20.88 4.22 8.66
C GLU A 90 21.41 3.99 10.08
N ARG A 91 22.04 2.83 10.34
CA ARG A 91 22.65 2.52 11.65
C ARG A 91 23.73 3.53 12.04
N ASP A 92 24.56 3.98 11.10
CA ASP A 92 25.65 4.91 11.38
C ASP A 92 25.11 6.33 11.60
N ILE A 93 24.10 6.72 10.81
CA ILE A 93 23.39 7.98 10.96
C ILE A 93 22.63 8.02 12.28
N SER A 94 22.01 6.90 12.68
CA SER A 94 21.35 6.76 13.99
C SER A 94 22.33 6.88 15.15
N ARG A 95 23.53 6.28 15.05
CA ARG A 95 24.60 6.47 16.04
C ARG A 95 25.03 7.92 16.14
N PHE A 96 25.14 8.63 15.03
CA PHE A 96 25.43 10.06 15.00
C PHE A 96 24.32 10.88 15.69
N SER A 97 23.05 10.62 15.37
CA SER A 97 21.90 11.25 16.01
C SER A 97 21.89 11.08 17.53
N LYS A 98 22.20 9.86 18.01
CA LYS A 98 22.30 9.55 19.44
C LYS A 98 23.43 10.31 20.13
N LYS A 99 24.59 10.44 19.48
CA LYS A 99 25.70 11.26 20.01
C LYS A 99 25.30 12.74 20.16
N LEU A 100 24.49 13.25 19.25
CA LEU A 100 23.93 14.60 19.31
C LEU A 100 22.73 14.74 20.26
N LYS A 101 22.27 13.66 20.89
CA LYS A 101 21.05 13.61 21.71
C LYS A 101 19.80 14.13 20.98
N LYS A 102 19.75 13.99 19.65
CA LYS A 102 18.60 14.34 18.82
C LYS A 102 17.79 13.10 18.46
N PRO A 103 16.45 13.23 18.31
CA PRO A 103 15.65 12.15 17.75
C PRO A 103 16.14 11.83 16.33
N PHE A 104 16.08 10.56 15.95
CA PHE A 104 16.40 10.15 14.59
C PHE A 104 15.21 10.49 13.70
N ASP A 105 15.26 11.68 13.10
CA ASP A 105 14.29 12.20 12.14
C ASP A 105 14.99 12.53 10.81
N LYS A 106 14.23 13.00 9.82
CA LYS A 106 14.78 13.40 8.51
C LYS A 106 15.60 14.69 8.58
N GLU A 107 15.46 15.49 9.63
CA GLU A 107 16.24 16.72 9.81
C GLU A 107 17.71 16.40 10.11
N ILE A 108 18.02 15.18 10.55
CA ILE A 108 19.40 14.73 10.76
C ILE A 108 20.28 14.88 9.52
N TYR A 109 19.72 14.71 8.32
CA TYR A 109 20.45 14.79 7.05
C TYR A 109 20.94 16.22 6.73
N PHE A 110 20.36 17.23 7.37
CA PHE A 110 20.76 18.64 7.22
C PHE A 110 21.79 19.07 8.27
N VAL A 111 22.08 18.22 9.26
CA VAL A 111 23.02 18.54 10.33
C VAL A 111 24.45 18.41 9.81
N ARG A 112 25.27 19.44 10.08
CA ARG A 112 26.71 19.42 9.76
C ARG A 112 27.41 18.25 10.43
N GLY A 113 28.25 17.55 9.67
CA GLY A 113 28.97 16.36 10.15
C GLY A 113 28.14 15.08 10.17
N CYS A 114 26.91 15.10 9.64
CA CYS A 114 26.16 13.88 9.38
C CYS A 114 26.98 12.96 8.47
N PRO A 115 27.11 11.66 8.79
CA PRO A 115 27.71 10.69 7.89
C PRO A 115 27.01 10.72 6.53
N SER A 116 27.79 10.62 5.45
CA SER A 116 27.26 10.57 4.08
C SER A 116 26.27 9.40 3.94
N PRO A 117 25.01 9.64 3.56
CA PRO A 117 24.06 8.57 3.30
C PRO A 117 24.54 7.67 2.15
N LEU A 118 24.57 6.36 2.38
CA LEU A 118 24.76 5.37 1.32
C LEU A 118 23.38 4.96 0.84
N TYR A 119 23.02 5.27 -0.40
CA TYR A 119 21.62 5.16 -0.82
C TYR A 119 21.42 4.47 -2.17
N SER A 120 20.24 3.91 -2.36
CA SER A 120 19.71 3.46 -3.65
C SER A 120 18.37 4.11 -3.93
N THR A 121 18.07 4.32 -5.20
CA THR A 121 16.78 4.83 -5.69
C THR A 121 15.94 3.65 -6.14
N VAL A 122 14.70 3.57 -5.68
CA VAL A 122 13.75 2.54 -6.11
C VAL A 122 12.56 3.22 -6.74
N THR A 123 12.13 2.70 -7.88
CA THR A 123 10.94 3.14 -8.60
C THR A 123 10.13 1.91 -8.95
N VAL A 124 8.84 1.96 -8.64
CA VAL A 124 7.85 0.92 -8.97
C VAL A 124 6.71 1.58 -9.71
N VAL A 125 6.16 0.88 -10.70
CA VAL A 125 4.96 1.28 -11.40
C VAL A 125 3.83 0.35 -10.96
N ILE A 126 2.70 0.90 -10.57
CA ILE A 126 1.47 0.15 -10.32
C ILE A 126 0.44 0.58 -11.37
N ALA A 127 0.00 -0.36 -12.20
CA ALA A 127 -0.98 -0.12 -13.26
C ALA A 127 -2.37 -0.63 -12.84
N ASP A 128 -3.38 -0.22 -13.60
CA ASP A 128 -4.74 -0.80 -13.58
C ASP A 128 -5.46 -0.75 -12.22
N ILE A 129 -5.12 0.22 -11.38
CA ILE A 129 -5.91 0.48 -10.17
C ILE A 129 -7.23 1.15 -10.57
N PRO A 130 -8.40 0.68 -10.08
CA PRO A 130 -9.66 1.36 -10.32
C PRO A 130 -9.64 2.81 -9.85
N LYS A 131 -10.05 3.74 -10.72
CA LYS A 131 -10.00 5.20 -10.49
C LYS A 131 -10.67 5.68 -9.20
N ARG A 132 -11.65 4.93 -8.68
CA ARG A 132 -12.27 5.24 -7.37
C ARG A 132 -11.27 5.23 -6.21
N PHE A 133 -10.17 4.48 -6.33
CA PHE A 133 -9.13 4.35 -5.31
C PHE A 133 -8.00 5.37 -5.49
N SER A 134 -7.98 6.18 -6.56
CA SER A 134 -6.96 7.22 -6.77
C SER A 134 -6.70 8.09 -5.53
N PRO A 135 -7.73 8.57 -4.81
CA PRO A 135 -7.50 9.37 -3.61
C PRO A 135 -6.78 8.61 -2.49
N ILE A 136 -6.99 7.29 -2.37
CA ILE A 136 -6.32 6.45 -1.36
C ILE A 136 -4.85 6.30 -1.72
N VAL A 137 -4.56 6.03 -3.00
CA VAL A 137 -3.20 5.84 -3.50
C VAL A 137 -2.40 7.14 -3.37
N LEU A 138 -2.93 8.26 -3.88
CA LEU A 138 -2.25 9.56 -3.85
C LEU A 138 -2.05 10.11 -2.44
N ASN A 139 -3.00 9.87 -1.52
CA ASN A 139 -2.90 10.34 -0.13
C ASN A 139 -2.19 9.35 0.80
N SER A 140 -1.55 8.32 0.24
CA SER A 140 -0.86 7.31 1.03
C SER A 140 0.51 7.76 1.53
N THR A 141 1.08 8.79 0.92
CA THR A 141 2.43 9.30 1.20
C THR A 141 2.42 10.62 1.97
N ASN A 142 3.59 10.99 2.46
CA ASN A 142 3.84 12.29 3.05
C ASN A 142 3.77 13.40 1.97
N LYS A 143 3.72 14.66 2.42
CA LYS A 143 3.64 15.81 1.53
C LYS A 143 4.81 15.85 0.56
N LEU A 144 4.52 16.16 -0.69
CA LEU A 144 5.49 16.16 -1.79
C LEU A 144 6.69 17.07 -1.47
N GLU A 145 6.44 18.27 -0.94
CA GLU A 145 7.49 19.27 -0.69
C GLU A 145 8.47 18.80 0.40
N ASP A 146 7.95 18.19 1.47
CA ASP A 146 8.77 17.64 2.55
C ASP A 146 9.62 16.47 2.04
N VAL A 147 9.02 15.61 1.21
CA VAL A 147 9.69 14.45 0.63
C VAL A 147 10.80 14.87 -0.33
N GLN A 148 10.49 15.77 -1.25
CA GLN A 148 11.47 16.32 -2.19
C GLN A 148 12.62 17.03 -1.48
N ARG A 149 12.33 17.80 -0.42
CA ARG A 149 13.34 18.51 0.38
C ARG A 149 14.39 17.54 0.93
N TYR A 150 13.97 16.49 1.62
CA TYR A 150 14.93 15.56 2.23
C TYR A 150 15.59 14.66 1.17
N MET A 151 14.86 14.24 0.12
CA MET A 151 15.45 13.46 -0.97
C MET A 151 16.55 14.25 -1.68
N ALA A 152 16.32 15.53 -1.98
CA ALA A 152 17.32 16.41 -2.57
C ALA A 152 18.57 16.52 -1.70
N GLN A 153 18.41 16.62 -0.38
CA GLN A 153 19.54 16.63 0.55
C GLN A 153 20.34 15.32 0.53
N ILE A 154 19.67 14.16 0.49
CA ILE A 154 20.34 12.86 0.39
C ILE A 154 21.06 12.73 -0.95
N LEU A 155 20.44 13.15 -2.05
CA LEU A 155 21.06 13.12 -3.38
C LEU A 155 22.31 14.03 -3.45
N ALA A 156 22.29 15.18 -2.78
CA ALA A 156 23.39 16.14 -2.79
C ALA A 156 24.56 15.73 -1.87
N THR A 157 24.28 15.09 -0.74
CA THR A 157 25.29 14.78 0.30
C THR A 157 25.69 13.32 0.38
N GLY A 158 24.89 12.43 -0.21
CA GLY A 158 25.08 10.98 -0.15
C GLY A 158 25.89 10.43 -1.30
N ALA A 159 26.28 9.16 -1.15
CA ALA A 159 26.89 8.36 -2.19
C ALA A 159 25.90 7.29 -2.66
N ARG A 160 25.59 7.31 -3.96
CA ARG A 160 24.70 6.33 -4.58
C ARG A 160 25.39 4.98 -4.69
N LEU A 161 24.81 3.95 -4.10
CA LEU A 161 25.22 2.57 -4.33
C LEU A 161 24.68 2.14 -5.69
N SER A 162 25.60 1.93 -6.64
CA SER A 162 25.32 1.38 -7.96
C SER A 162 26.00 0.00 -8.10
N GLY A 163 25.46 -0.88 -8.95
CA GLY A 163 26.05 -2.19 -9.22
C GLY A 163 25.58 -3.35 -8.34
N TYR A 164 24.65 -3.13 -7.39
CA TYR A 164 24.06 -4.20 -6.56
C TYR A 164 22.57 -4.43 -6.84
N ASN A 165 22.01 -3.78 -7.86
CA ASN A 165 20.59 -3.89 -8.20
C ASN A 165 20.40 -4.96 -9.29
N LEU A 166 19.55 -5.94 -9.01
CA LEU A 166 19.04 -6.88 -10.01
C LEU A 166 17.69 -6.35 -10.51
N TRP A 167 17.56 -6.11 -11.81
CA TRP A 167 16.30 -5.75 -12.44
C TRP A 167 15.68 -7.00 -13.05
N TYR A 168 14.46 -7.35 -12.64
CA TYR A 168 13.67 -8.40 -13.25
C TYR A 168 12.30 -7.81 -13.63
N GLN A 169 11.87 -8.07 -14.85
CA GLN A 169 10.49 -7.91 -15.29
C GLN A 169 9.93 -9.33 -15.32
N LEU A 170 8.87 -9.59 -14.56
CA LEU A 170 8.20 -10.88 -14.54
C LEU A 170 6.79 -10.66 -15.08
N ASP A 171 6.49 -11.23 -16.25
CA ASP A 171 5.12 -11.35 -16.71
C ASP A 171 4.46 -12.55 -16.01
N GLY A 172 3.38 -12.32 -15.28
CA GLY A 172 2.69 -13.38 -14.54
C GLY A 172 2.05 -14.45 -15.42
N TYR A 173 1.87 -14.19 -16.73
CA TYR A 173 1.28 -15.15 -17.67
C TYR A 173 2.33 -15.93 -18.47
N ASP A 174 3.39 -15.26 -18.94
CA ASP A 174 4.40 -15.89 -19.80
C ASP A 174 5.61 -16.42 -19.00
N ASP A 175 5.92 -15.85 -17.83
CA ASP A 175 7.14 -16.16 -17.07
C ASP A 175 6.89 -16.92 -15.77
N ALA A 176 5.73 -17.54 -15.58
CA ALA A 176 5.40 -18.24 -14.34
C ALA A 176 6.44 -19.33 -13.97
N ASP A 177 6.85 -20.13 -14.95
CA ASP A 177 7.86 -21.17 -14.76
C ASP A 177 9.26 -20.58 -14.50
N LEU A 178 9.58 -19.45 -15.14
CA LEU A 178 10.86 -18.77 -14.99
C LEU A 178 10.96 -18.08 -13.60
N ALA A 179 9.87 -17.46 -13.16
CA ALA A 179 9.73 -16.86 -11.84
C ALA A 179 9.89 -17.93 -10.75
N GLU A 180 9.22 -19.08 -10.91
CA GLU A 180 9.33 -20.18 -9.97
C GLU A 180 10.75 -20.78 -9.97
N HIS A 181 11.38 -20.92 -11.13
CA HIS A 181 12.77 -21.37 -11.23
C HIS A 181 13.74 -20.45 -10.47
N TYR A 182 13.66 -19.13 -10.68
CA TYR A 182 14.52 -18.18 -9.96
C TYR A 182 14.19 -18.12 -8.47
N ARG A 183 12.92 -18.28 -8.08
CA ARG A 183 12.54 -18.35 -6.66
C ARG A 183 13.19 -19.55 -5.98
N VAL A 184 13.15 -20.72 -6.62
CA VAL A 184 13.81 -21.93 -6.13
C VAL A 184 15.32 -21.71 -6.03
N GLU A 185 15.96 -21.19 -7.07
CA GLU A 185 17.40 -20.95 -7.09
C GLU A 185 17.85 -19.95 -6.01
N ALA A 186 17.12 -18.83 -5.84
CA ALA A 186 17.41 -17.83 -4.82
C ALA A 186 17.28 -18.42 -3.41
N ASN A 187 16.23 -19.21 -3.15
CA ASN A 187 16.01 -19.86 -1.87
C ASN A 187 17.12 -20.91 -1.58
N GLU A 188 17.49 -21.73 -2.56
CA GLU A 188 18.60 -22.67 -2.44
C GLU A 188 19.94 -21.95 -2.18
N TYR A 189 20.18 -20.84 -2.88
CA TYR A 189 21.36 -20.01 -2.70
C TYR A 189 21.42 -19.42 -1.29
N GLU A 190 20.32 -18.87 -0.77
CA GLU A 190 20.23 -18.36 0.60
C GLU A 190 20.50 -19.45 1.64
N ASN A 191 19.89 -20.62 1.47
CA ASN A 191 20.10 -21.77 2.37
C ASN A 191 21.55 -22.24 2.36
N ARG A 192 22.19 -22.26 1.18
CA ARG A 192 23.63 -22.57 1.04
C ARG A 192 24.51 -21.54 1.75
N ILE A 193 24.18 -20.24 1.70
CA ILE A 193 24.90 -19.21 2.44
C ILE A 193 24.71 -19.35 3.96
N ARG A 194 23.47 -19.58 4.42
CA ARG A 194 23.17 -19.80 5.84
C ARG A 194 23.97 -20.98 6.41
N GLY A 195 24.04 -22.10 5.69
CA GLY A 195 24.83 -23.26 6.07
C GLY A 195 26.35 -22.98 6.19
N LYS A 196 26.90 -22.14 5.29
CA LYS A 196 28.31 -21.72 5.36
C LYS A 196 28.60 -20.79 6.55
N ARG A 197 27.68 -19.89 6.92
CA ARG A 197 27.79 -19.04 8.10
C ARG A 197 27.74 -19.84 9.40
N ALA A 198 26.87 -20.84 9.49
CA ALA A 198 26.78 -21.73 10.65
C ALA A 198 28.08 -22.53 10.88
N LYS A 199 28.66 -23.09 9.81
CA LYS A 199 29.95 -23.83 9.89
C LYS A 199 31.14 -22.95 10.26
N ARG A 200 31.17 -21.68 9.82
CA ARG A 200 32.21 -20.73 10.23
C ARG A 200 32.07 -20.28 11.69
N ALA A 201 30.85 -20.15 12.21
CA ALA A 201 30.63 -19.80 13.61
C ALA A 201 31.06 -20.92 14.57
N SER A 202 30.91 -22.19 14.17
CA SER A 202 31.34 -23.35 14.96
C SER A 202 32.86 -23.56 14.97
N SER A 203 33.57 -23.19 13.88
CA SER A 203 35.02 -23.39 13.78
C SER A 203 35.86 -22.30 14.45
N VAL A 204 35.24 -21.19 14.89
CA VAL A 204 35.93 -20.09 15.60
C VAL A 204 35.88 -20.30 17.13
N ASN A 205 35.00 -21.19 17.61
CA ASN A 205 34.88 -21.56 19.03
C ASN A 205 35.46 -22.95 19.34
N SER A 206 36.35 -23.48 18.49
CA SER A 206 37.08 -24.74 18.70
C SER A 206 38.56 -24.47 18.91
#